data_AF-A0AAD7WTT5-F1
#
_entry.id   AF-A0AAD7WTT5-F1
#
_cell.length_a   1.000
_cell.length_b   1.000
_cell.length_c   1.000
_cell.angle_alpha   90.00
_cell.angle_beta   90.00
_cell.angle_gamma   90.00
#
_symmetry.space_group_name_H-M   'P 1'
#
loop_
_entity.id
_entity.type
_entity.pdbx_description
1 polymer ?
#
loop_
_entity_poly.entity_id
_entity_poly.type
_entity_poly.pdbx_seq_one_letter_code
_entity_poly.pdbx_strand_id
1 'polypeptide(L)'
;MTTLIERPHEKYGSIMLAKNGTIAESTSKSDENNIEVLTTELRGVTITSVYKPPPIPMEMHEIPSSGKPKIVIGDFNSHSTQWGYANNNTDGDAVETWAENSQLNLTHDAKQPKSFNSGRWRAGYNSDIVFVSRKIAGLSKKLVLEPLPRTQHRPISITINAAITPATVPFRRRFNWPGFQEDLERKIAHLPADPKNYDKFTKLYCA
;
A
#
# COMPACT_ATOMS: atom_id res chain seq x y z
N MET A 1 1.57 13.42 16.81
CA MET A 1 2.07 13.19 15.45
C MET A 1 3.20 14.19 15.20
N THR A 2 4.11 13.87 14.29
CA THR A 2 5.20 14.76 13.86
C THR A 2 4.96 15.11 12.39
N THR A 3 5.08 16.39 12.03
CA THR A 3 5.03 16.83 10.63
C THR A 3 6.31 16.39 9.92
N LEU A 4 6.17 15.66 8.81
CA LEU A 4 7.29 15.30 7.94
C LEU A 4 7.53 16.40 6.90
N ILE A 5 6.47 16.83 6.23
CA ILE A 5 6.51 17.86 5.20
C ILE A 5 5.12 18.48 5.02
N GLU A 6 5.09 19.77 4.70
CA GLU A 6 3.86 20.50 4.40
C GLU A 6 4.03 21.48 3.22
N ARG A 7 2.93 21.68 2.50
CA ARG A 7 2.73 22.74 1.51
C ARG A 7 1.46 23.50 1.91
N PRO A 8 1.59 24.61 2.65
CA PRO A 8 0.46 25.43 3.01
C PRO A 8 -0.04 26.22 1.80
N HIS A 9 -1.34 26.48 1.73
CA HIS A 9 -1.95 27.39 0.77
C HIS A 9 -3.23 28.01 1.35
N GLU A 10 -3.63 29.17 0.82
CA GLU A 10 -4.67 30.00 1.46
C GLU A 10 -6.05 29.35 1.48
N LYS A 11 -6.33 28.46 0.51
CA LYS A 11 -7.66 27.81 0.33
C LYS A 11 -7.65 26.30 0.60
N TYR A 12 -6.49 25.68 0.48
CA TYR A 12 -6.29 24.24 0.57
C TYR A 12 -4.81 24.02 0.90
N GLY A 13 -4.38 22.77 1.08
CA GLY A 13 -2.97 22.45 1.24
C GLY A 13 -2.77 20.99 1.60
N SER A 14 -1.52 20.55 1.50
CA SER A 14 -1.13 19.18 1.77
C SER A 14 -0.16 19.10 2.92
N ILE A 15 -0.30 18.06 3.73
CA ILE A 15 0.60 17.75 4.84
C ILE A 15 0.78 16.25 4.96
N MET A 16 2.02 15.83 5.22
CA MET A 16 2.35 14.48 5.63
C MET A 16 2.70 14.46 7.11
N LEU A 17 1.94 13.67 7.87
CA LEU A 17 2.14 13.47 9.30
C LEU A 17 2.58 12.03 9.57
N ALA A 18 3.50 11.87 10.52
CA ALA A 18 3.93 10.56 11.00
C ALA A 18 3.66 10.39 12.50
N LYS A 19 3.62 9.13 12.95
CA LYS A 19 3.61 8.82 14.38
C LYS A 19 4.89 9.34 15.04
N ASN A 20 4.79 9.87 16.26
CA ASN A 20 5.95 10.37 17.01
C ASN A 20 7.06 9.32 17.07
N GLY A 21 8.31 9.76 16.87
CA GLY A 21 9.49 8.89 16.81
C GLY A 21 9.74 8.25 15.44
N THR A 22 8.86 8.48 14.46
CA THR A 22 9.13 8.14 13.06
C THR A 22 9.96 9.24 12.41
N ILE A 23 11.09 8.87 11.81
CA ILE A 23 11.99 9.79 11.12
C ILE A 23 12.00 9.42 9.63
N ALA A 24 11.80 10.42 8.77
CA ALA A 24 11.94 10.27 7.33
C ALA A 24 13.42 10.24 6.94
N GLU A 25 13.78 9.36 6.00
CA GLU A 25 15.11 9.32 5.38
C GLU A 25 15.33 10.55 4.49
N SER A 26 14.28 10.97 3.78
CA SER A 26 14.27 12.17 2.95
C SER A 26 12.85 12.69 2.76
N THR A 27 12.73 13.97 2.40
CA THR A 27 11.46 14.60 2.02
C THR A 27 11.68 15.55 0.84
N SER A 28 10.68 15.70 -0.01
CA SER A 28 10.66 16.67 -1.11
C SER A 28 9.23 17.11 -1.40
N LYS A 29 9.08 18.32 -1.94
CA LYS A 29 7.79 18.84 -2.41
C LYS A 29 7.93 19.54 -3.76
N SER A 30 6.88 19.49 -4.55
CA SER A 30 6.68 20.34 -5.72
C SER A 30 5.22 20.80 -5.79
N ASP A 31 4.99 21.92 -6.48
CA ASP A 31 3.68 22.48 -6.78
C ASP A 31 3.60 22.96 -8.24
N GLU A 32 4.31 22.27 -9.12
CA GLU A 32 4.31 22.50 -10.56
C GLU A 32 2.88 22.43 -11.11
N ASN A 33 2.51 23.41 -11.93
CA ASN A 33 1.17 23.55 -12.50
C ASN A 33 0.02 23.56 -11.47
N ASN A 34 0.29 23.90 -10.21
CA ASN A 34 -0.66 23.84 -9.08
C ASN A 34 -1.10 22.42 -8.69
N ILE A 35 -0.31 21.40 -9.03
CA ILE A 35 -0.48 20.05 -8.51
C ILE A 35 0.50 19.88 -7.36
N GLU A 36 -0.04 19.72 -6.15
CA GLU A 36 0.80 19.54 -4.96
C GLU A 36 1.28 18.09 -4.88
N VAL A 37 2.59 17.90 -4.88
CA VAL A 37 3.20 16.58 -4.72
C VAL A 37 4.15 16.64 -3.53
N LEU A 38 3.84 15.88 -2.48
CA LEU A 38 4.72 15.70 -1.32
C LEU A 38 5.29 14.29 -1.39
N THR A 39 6.61 14.12 -1.26
CA THR A 39 7.25 12.81 -1.25
C THR A 39 8.10 12.66 0.00
N THR A 40 8.02 11.50 0.64
CA THR A 40 8.88 11.12 1.76
C THR A 40 9.40 9.71 1.57
N GLU A 41 10.66 9.48 1.92
CA GLU A 41 11.21 8.13 2.05
C GLU A 41 11.21 7.72 3.51
N LEU A 42 10.63 6.55 3.79
CA LEU A 42 10.41 6.07 5.14
C LEU A 42 10.55 4.55 5.17
N ARG A 43 11.54 4.06 5.91
CA ARG A 43 11.80 2.62 6.13
C ARG A 43 11.94 1.86 4.80
N GLY A 44 12.67 2.43 3.86
CA GLY A 44 12.89 1.82 2.54
C GLY A 44 11.67 1.82 1.61
N VAL A 45 10.61 2.60 1.90
CA VAL A 45 9.45 2.82 1.02
C VAL A 45 9.34 4.31 0.68
N THR A 46 9.07 4.62 -0.58
CA THR A 46 8.76 5.98 -1.03
C THR A 46 7.26 6.19 -0.98
N ILE A 47 6.80 7.19 -0.22
CA ILE A 47 5.39 7.55 -0.07
C ILE A 47 5.21 8.93 -0.69
N THR A 48 4.31 9.04 -1.66
CA THR A 48 3.97 10.29 -2.35
C THR A 48 2.50 10.62 -2.13
N SER A 49 2.22 11.83 -1.64
CA SER A 49 0.89 12.41 -1.56
C SER A 49 0.70 13.33 -2.76
N VAL A 50 -0.43 13.20 -3.45
CA VAL A 50 -0.80 14.06 -4.58
C VAL A 50 -2.11 14.79 -4.25
N TYR A 51 -2.15 16.09 -4.48
CA TYR A 51 -3.39 16.85 -4.52
C TYR A 51 -3.45 17.64 -5.82
N LYS A 52 -4.42 17.28 -6.67
CA LYS A 52 -4.71 18.02 -7.90
C LYS A 52 -6.05 18.75 -7.74
N PRO A 53 -6.07 20.09 -7.73
CA PRO A 53 -7.31 20.84 -7.63
C PRO A 53 -8.24 20.58 -8.83
N PRO A 54 -9.58 20.62 -8.67
CA PRO A 54 -10.53 20.31 -9.74
C PRO A 54 -10.38 21.08 -11.07
N PRO A 55 -10.10 22.40 -11.09
CA PRO A 55 -10.08 23.15 -12.35
C PRO A 55 -8.76 23.03 -13.13
N ILE A 56 -7.75 22.39 -12.54
CA ILE A 56 -6.40 22.29 -13.11
C ILE A 56 -6.38 21.07 -14.06
N PRO A 57 -5.74 21.10 -15.23
CA PRO A 57 -5.50 19.89 -16.03
C PRO A 57 -4.52 18.94 -15.36
N MET A 58 -4.70 17.63 -15.51
CA MET A 58 -3.75 16.65 -14.99
C MET A 58 -2.46 16.63 -15.82
N GLU A 59 -1.38 17.16 -15.25
CA GLU A 59 -0.03 17.14 -15.83
C GLU A 59 0.97 16.65 -14.78
N MET A 60 1.13 15.34 -14.67
CA MET A 60 2.04 14.72 -13.71
C MET A 60 3.41 14.49 -14.32
N HIS A 61 4.45 14.98 -13.64
CA HIS A 61 5.83 14.64 -13.93
C HIS A 61 6.21 13.28 -13.31
N GLU A 62 7.35 12.73 -13.73
CA GLU A 62 7.86 11.48 -13.19
C GLU A 62 8.14 11.62 -11.69
N ILE A 63 7.60 10.71 -10.88
CA ILE A 63 7.99 10.60 -9.48
C ILE A 63 9.38 9.96 -9.43
N PRO A 64 10.38 10.60 -8.80
CA PRO A 64 11.75 10.12 -8.74
C PRO A 64 11.84 8.62 -8.45
N SER A 65 12.64 7.91 -9.24
CA SER A 65 12.85 6.48 -9.07
C SER A 65 14.05 6.23 -8.16
N SER A 66 13.79 5.83 -6.92
CA SER A 66 14.85 5.36 -6.00
C SER A 66 15.02 3.84 -6.00
N GLY A 67 14.34 3.12 -6.90
CA GLY A 67 14.30 1.65 -6.94
C GLY A 67 13.56 0.99 -5.75
N LYS A 68 13.20 1.77 -4.73
CA LYS A 68 12.39 1.39 -3.58
C LYS A 68 10.92 1.15 -3.98
N PRO A 69 10.18 0.32 -3.23
CA PRO A 69 8.72 0.25 -3.38
C PRO A 69 8.08 1.63 -3.23
N LYS A 70 7.10 1.93 -4.07
CA LYS A 70 6.40 3.22 -4.10
C LYS A 70 4.93 3.08 -3.71
N ILE A 71 4.43 4.04 -2.96
CA ILE A 71 3.01 4.30 -2.72
C ILE A 71 2.73 5.71 -3.20
N VAL A 72 1.73 5.88 -4.06
CA VAL A 72 1.20 7.19 -4.42
C VAL A 72 -0.26 7.22 -4.00
N ILE A 73 -0.64 8.20 -3.20
CA ILE A 73 -1.98 8.32 -2.62
C ILE A 73 -2.42 9.77 -2.68
N GLY A 74 -3.70 10.03 -2.92
CA GLY A 74 -4.12 11.42 -3.00
C GLY A 74 -5.47 11.61 -3.63
N ASP A 75 -5.87 12.88 -3.70
CA ASP A 75 -7.07 13.31 -4.41
C ASP A 75 -6.67 13.85 -5.78
N PHE A 76 -7.00 13.07 -6.81
CA PHE A 76 -6.63 13.34 -8.18
C PHE A 76 -7.70 14.11 -8.94
N ASN A 77 -8.91 14.30 -8.37
CA ASN A 77 -10.04 14.97 -9.03
C ASN A 77 -10.18 14.59 -10.53
N SER A 78 -10.06 13.30 -10.84
CA SER A 78 -10.07 12.75 -12.19
C SER A 78 -11.07 11.59 -12.29
N HIS A 79 -11.63 11.39 -13.48
CA HIS A 79 -12.70 10.41 -13.71
C HIS A 79 -12.20 9.29 -14.59
N SER A 80 -12.22 8.05 -14.08
CA SER A 80 -11.98 6.85 -14.86
C SER A 80 -12.89 5.72 -14.43
N THR A 81 -13.25 4.90 -15.41
CA THR A 81 -13.90 3.60 -15.22
C THR A 81 -13.06 2.65 -14.34
N GLN A 82 -11.73 2.75 -14.35
CA GLN A 82 -10.81 1.93 -13.54
C GLN A 82 -11.02 2.10 -12.03
N TRP A 83 -11.41 3.28 -11.59
CA TRP A 83 -11.78 3.55 -10.20
C TRP A 83 -13.27 3.86 -10.02
N GLY A 84 -14.11 3.43 -10.96
CA GLY A 84 -15.55 3.30 -10.78
C GLY A 84 -16.37 4.55 -11.10
N TYR A 85 -15.92 5.38 -12.05
CA TYR A 85 -16.79 6.31 -12.78
C TYR A 85 -17.46 5.61 -13.97
N ALA A 86 -18.51 6.23 -14.53
CA ALA A 86 -19.22 5.69 -15.69
C ALA A 86 -18.44 5.80 -17.00
N ASN A 87 -17.60 6.83 -17.10
CA ASN A 87 -16.77 7.13 -18.26
C ASN A 87 -15.47 7.79 -17.80
N ASN A 88 -14.46 7.72 -18.66
CA ASN A 88 -13.24 8.47 -18.48
C ASN A 88 -13.46 9.94 -18.86
N ASN A 89 -12.70 10.84 -18.22
CA ASN A 89 -12.43 12.18 -18.74
C ASN A 89 -10.95 12.30 -19.10
N THR A 90 -10.56 13.43 -19.73
CA THR A 90 -9.17 13.69 -20.13
C THR A 90 -8.17 13.52 -18.99
N ASP A 91 -8.52 13.96 -17.78
CA ASP A 91 -7.65 13.81 -16.62
C ASP A 91 -7.53 12.36 -16.16
N GLY A 92 -8.60 11.57 -16.28
CA GLY A 92 -8.57 10.14 -15.99
C GLY A 92 -7.64 9.39 -16.94
N ASP A 93 -7.75 9.67 -18.23
CA ASP A 93 -6.87 9.10 -19.25
C ASP A 93 -5.40 9.50 -19.02
N ALA A 94 -5.16 10.75 -18.61
CA ALA A 94 -3.82 11.23 -18.26
C ALA A 94 -3.26 10.53 -17.02
N VAL A 95 -4.07 10.33 -15.96
CA VAL A 95 -3.66 9.57 -14.77
C VAL A 95 -3.35 8.12 -15.10
N GLU A 96 -4.18 7.45 -15.91
CA GLU A 96 -3.94 6.07 -16.32
C GLU A 96 -2.62 5.94 -17.09
N THR A 97 -2.42 6.80 -18.09
CA THR A 97 -1.20 6.84 -18.90
C THR A 97 0.04 7.10 -18.03
N TRP A 98 -0.03 8.07 -17.14
CA TRP A 98 1.05 8.38 -16.22
C TRP A 98 1.37 7.22 -15.27
N ALA A 99 0.35 6.55 -14.72
CA ALA A 99 0.54 5.43 -13.82
C ALA A 99 1.18 4.23 -14.55
N GLU A 100 0.76 3.95 -15.78
CA GLU A 100 1.34 2.90 -16.61
C GLU A 100 2.82 3.17 -16.94
N ASN A 101 3.13 4.39 -17.40
CA ASN A 101 4.51 4.82 -17.67
C ASN A 101 5.39 4.76 -16.41
N SER A 102 4.80 5.06 -15.24
CA SER A 102 5.46 5.00 -13.94
C SER A 102 5.54 3.59 -13.34
N GLN A 103 5.05 2.56 -14.05
CA GLN A 103 4.98 1.16 -13.60
C GLN A 103 4.24 0.98 -12.27
N LEU A 104 3.18 1.76 -12.09
CA LEU A 104 2.32 1.72 -10.92
C LEU A 104 1.05 0.91 -11.20
N ASN A 105 0.56 0.24 -10.15
CA ASN A 105 -0.67 -0.53 -10.16
C ASN A 105 -1.72 0.17 -9.31
N LEU A 106 -2.92 0.33 -9.86
CA LEU A 106 -4.08 0.80 -9.13
C LEU A 106 -4.44 -0.18 -8.01
N THR A 107 -4.61 0.33 -6.80
CA THR A 107 -5.19 -0.43 -5.68
C THR A 107 -6.62 0.02 -5.47
N HIS A 108 -7.56 -0.65 -6.14
CA HIS A 108 -8.99 -0.35 -6.09
C HIS A 108 -9.83 -1.61 -5.83
N ASP A 109 -10.88 -1.45 -5.02
CA ASP A 109 -11.88 -2.48 -4.77
C ASP A 109 -13.26 -1.83 -4.96
N ALA A 110 -13.97 -2.24 -6.01
CA ALA A 110 -15.27 -1.68 -6.37
C ALA A 110 -16.36 -1.98 -5.33
N LYS A 111 -16.13 -2.91 -4.40
CA LYS A 111 -17.07 -3.22 -3.30
C LYS A 111 -16.95 -2.24 -2.13
N GLN A 112 -15.89 -1.43 -2.08
CA GLN A 112 -15.72 -0.41 -1.04
C GLN A 112 -16.71 0.75 -1.25
N PRO A 113 -17.11 1.45 -0.16
CA PRO A 113 -17.81 2.71 -0.28
C PRO A 113 -17.04 3.72 -1.13
N LYS A 114 -17.77 4.67 -1.72
CA LYS A 114 -17.18 5.78 -2.48
C LYS A 114 -16.41 6.72 -1.55
N SER A 115 -15.23 7.16 -1.96
CA SER A 115 -14.34 7.99 -1.13
C SER A 115 -14.81 9.44 -1.00
N PHE A 116 -15.66 9.93 -1.91
CA PHE A 116 -16.21 11.28 -1.90
C PHE A 116 -17.73 11.26 -2.04
N ASN A 117 -18.46 11.96 -1.18
CA ASN A 117 -19.91 12.12 -1.27
C ASN A 117 -20.26 13.57 -1.63
N SER A 118 -20.72 13.79 -2.86
CA SER A 118 -21.15 15.11 -3.30
C SER A 118 -22.54 15.43 -2.73
N GLY A 119 -22.62 16.46 -1.88
CA GLY A 119 -23.90 17.00 -1.44
C GLY A 119 -24.68 17.67 -2.58
N ARG A 120 -23.96 18.29 -3.53
CA ARG A 120 -24.54 18.96 -4.70
C ARG A 120 -25.24 17.96 -5.64
N TRP A 121 -24.59 16.83 -5.90
CA TRP A 121 -25.07 15.81 -6.83
C TRP A 121 -25.83 14.67 -6.15
N ARG A 122 -25.84 14.64 -4.80
CA ARG A 122 -26.42 13.56 -3.99
C ARG A 122 -25.93 12.17 -4.43
N ALA A 123 -24.64 12.09 -4.74
CA ALA A 123 -24.00 10.91 -5.32
C ALA A 123 -22.57 10.71 -4.77
N GLY A 124 -22.11 9.46 -4.78
CA GLY A 124 -20.78 9.06 -4.36
C GLY A 124 -19.83 8.86 -5.54
N TYR A 125 -18.58 9.31 -5.38
CA TYR A 125 -17.51 9.25 -6.37
C TYR A 125 -16.18 8.81 -5.75
N ASN A 126 -15.20 8.49 -6.58
CA ASN A 126 -13.88 8.02 -6.16
C ASN A 126 -12.79 8.96 -6.69
N SER A 127 -12.63 10.12 -6.08
CA SER A 127 -11.54 11.05 -6.44
C SER A 127 -10.22 10.71 -5.73
N ASP A 128 -10.30 10.00 -4.60
CA ASP A 128 -9.14 9.57 -3.81
C ASP A 128 -8.59 8.23 -4.32
N ILE A 129 -7.41 8.26 -4.93
CA ILE A 129 -6.79 7.14 -5.63
C ILE A 129 -5.54 6.67 -4.88
N VAL A 130 -5.27 5.36 -4.98
CA VAL A 130 -4.05 4.74 -4.46
C VAL A 130 -3.39 3.93 -5.56
N PHE A 131 -2.14 4.24 -5.83
CA PHE A 131 -1.26 3.51 -6.71
C PHE A 131 -0.09 2.94 -5.92
N VAL A 132 0.38 1.77 -6.32
CA VAL A 132 1.55 1.14 -5.71
C VAL A 132 2.47 0.54 -6.77
N SER A 133 3.77 0.50 -6.51
CA SER A 133 4.70 -0.19 -7.41
C SER A 133 4.38 -1.70 -7.49
N ARG A 134 4.63 -2.31 -8.67
CA ARG A 134 4.47 -3.76 -8.92
C ARG A 134 4.98 -4.66 -7.78
N LYS A 135 6.11 -4.30 -7.18
CA LYS A 135 6.77 -5.06 -6.09
C LYS A 135 5.88 -5.32 -4.88
N ILE A 136 4.93 -4.43 -4.58
CA ILE A 136 4.07 -4.51 -3.39
C ILE A 136 2.57 -4.59 -3.75
N ALA A 137 2.22 -4.67 -5.04
CA ALA A 137 0.84 -4.67 -5.48
C ALA A 137 0.02 -5.82 -4.86
N GLY A 138 0.52 -7.05 -4.92
CA GLY A 138 -0.14 -8.22 -4.31
C GLY A 138 -0.12 -8.25 -2.78
N LEU A 139 0.60 -7.33 -2.14
CA LEU A 139 0.73 -7.24 -0.68
C LEU A 139 -0.08 -6.07 -0.10
N SER A 140 -0.62 -5.22 -0.96
CA SER A 140 -1.26 -3.97 -0.59
C SER A 140 -2.77 -4.11 -0.58
N LYS A 141 -3.43 -3.51 0.41
CA LYS A 141 -4.89 -3.43 0.48
C LYS A 141 -5.33 -2.00 0.79
N LYS A 142 -6.15 -1.43 -0.09
CA LYS A 142 -6.87 -0.17 0.14
C LYS A 142 -8.16 -0.46 0.91
N LEU A 143 -8.49 0.40 1.87
CA LEU A 143 -9.78 0.45 2.55
C LEU A 143 -10.30 1.88 2.55
N VAL A 144 -11.61 2.02 2.37
CA VAL A 144 -12.31 3.30 2.59
C VAL A 144 -12.92 3.25 3.99
N LEU A 145 -12.52 4.18 4.84
CA LEU A 145 -12.90 4.20 6.25
C LEU A 145 -14.27 4.87 6.45
N GLU A 146 -14.74 4.84 7.69
CA GLU A 146 -15.99 5.49 8.07
C GLU A 146 -15.96 7.00 7.82
N PRO A 147 -17.10 7.62 7.44
CA PRO A 147 -17.18 9.05 7.22
C PRO A 147 -16.79 9.84 8.47
N LEU A 148 -16.01 10.90 8.27
CA LEU A 148 -15.78 11.88 9.32
C LEU A 148 -16.89 12.95 9.28
N PRO A 149 -17.32 13.48 10.44
CA PRO A 149 -18.28 14.58 10.45
C PRO A 149 -17.77 15.80 9.67
N ARG A 150 -18.69 16.47 8.97
CA ARG A 150 -18.44 17.77 8.28
C ARG A 150 -17.41 17.72 7.15
N THR A 151 -17.12 16.55 6.60
CA THR A 151 -16.38 16.40 5.34
C THR A 151 -17.17 15.60 4.33
N GLN A 152 -16.97 15.91 3.05
CA GLN A 152 -17.51 15.12 1.94
C GLN A 152 -16.61 13.91 1.63
N HIS A 153 -15.32 13.98 1.97
CA HIS A 153 -14.38 12.88 1.79
C HIS A 153 -14.46 11.89 2.94
N ARG A 154 -14.21 10.62 2.61
CA ARG A 154 -13.95 9.54 3.56
C ARG A 154 -12.44 9.31 3.60
N PRO A 155 -11.85 9.13 4.78
CA PRO A 155 -10.46 8.75 4.87
C PRO A 155 -10.21 7.42 4.14
N ILE A 156 -9.07 7.33 3.46
CA ILE A 156 -8.61 6.09 2.85
C ILE A 156 -7.36 5.59 3.56
N SER A 157 -7.27 4.27 3.72
CA SER A 157 -6.12 3.60 4.33
C SER A 157 -5.53 2.62 3.35
N ILE A 158 -4.20 2.52 3.33
CA ILE A 158 -3.46 1.46 2.66
C ILE A 158 -2.68 0.66 3.70
N THR A 159 -2.80 -0.67 3.65
CA THR A 159 -1.98 -1.58 4.44
C THR A 159 -1.09 -2.37 3.50
N ILE A 160 0.20 -2.45 3.81
CA ILE A 160 1.15 -3.33 3.13
C ILE A 160 1.49 -4.47 4.07
N ASN A 161 1.21 -5.70 3.66
CA ASN A 161 1.53 -6.89 4.43
C ASN A 161 2.93 -7.40 4.08
N ALA A 162 3.60 -8.03 5.05
CA ALA A 162 4.84 -8.72 4.77
C ALA A 162 4.58 -9.92 3.85
N ALA A 163 5.38 -10.08 2.79
CA ALA A 163 5.30 -11.23 1.89
C ALA A 163 5.51 -12.57 2.63
N ILE A 164 6.35 -12.53 3.66
CA ILE A 164 6.58 -13.64 4.59
C ILE A 164 6.17 -13.13 5.96
N THR A 165 5.00 -13.54 6.43
CA THR A 165 4.70 -13.55 7.86
C THR A 165 5.36 -14.81 8.42
N PRO A 166 6.39 -14.71 9.29
CA PRO A 166 6.86 -15.88 10.01
C PRO A 166 5.65 -16.51 10.69
N ALA A 167 5.42 -17.81 10.49
CA ALA A 167 4.45 -18.50 11.31
C ALA A 167 4.83 -18.20 12.76
N THR A 168 3.88 -17.73 13.56
CA THR A 168 4.05 -17.61 15.01
C THR A 168 4.29 -19.02 15.53
N VAL A 169 5.55 -19.46 15.51
CA VAL A 169 5.97 -20.66 16.22
C VAL A 169 5.86 -20.30 17.69
N PRO A 170 5.01 -21.02 18.47
CA PRO A 170 4.91 -20.75 19.88
C PRO A 170 6.32 -20.88 20.47
N PHE A 171 6.81 -19.79 21.07
CA PHE A 171 8.12 -19.79 21.72
C PHE A 171 8.08 -20.78 22.89
N ARG A 172 8.52 -22.01 22.66
CA ARG A 172 8.70 -23.00 23.73
C ARG A 172 10.02 -22.67 24.42
N ARG A 173 9.92 -22.02 25.59
CA ARG A 173 11.07 -21.64 26.45
C ARG A 173 12.05 -22.77 26.75
N ARG A 174 11.61 -24.04 26.64
CA ARG A 174 12.44 -25.24 26.78
C ARG A 174 11.96 -26.28 25.77
N PHE A 175 12.79 -26.60 24.79
CA PHE A 175 12.57 -27.72 23.91
C PHE A 175 13.11 -28.99 24.59
N ASN A 176 12.30 -30.05 24.68
CA ASN A 176 12.74 -31.33 25.25
C ASN A 176 13.56 -32.10 24.21
N TRP A 177 14.81 -31.68 24.00
CA TRP A 177 15.73 -32.34 23.08
C TRP A 177 15.86 -33.85 23.33
N PRO A 178 16.02 -34.32 24.59
CA PRO A 178 16.06 -35.75 24.86
C PRO A 178 14.79 -36.49 24.40
N GLY A 179 13.60 -35.96 24.70
CA GLY A 179 12.35 -36.60 24.28
C GLY A 179 12.13 -36.57 22.77
N PHE A 180 12.58 -35.51 22.09
CA PHE A 180 12.56 -35.47 20.62
C PHE A 180 13.51 -36.52 20.02
N GLN A 181 14.72 -36.64 20.56
CA GLN A 181 15.69 -37.62 20.12
C GLN A 181 15.16 -39.05 20.32
N GLU A 182 14.61 -39.36 21.49
CA GLU A 182 14.03 -40.68 21.78
C GLU A 182 12.87 -41.02 20.84
N ASP A 183 11.99 -40.04 20.56
CA ASP A 183 10.88 -40.23 19.63
C ASP A 183 11.35 -40.42 18.18
N LEU A 184 12.37 -39.66 17.78
CA LEU A 184 12.97 -39.78 16.45
C LEU A 184 13.65 -41.15 16.30
N GLU A 185 14.47 -41.55 17.26
CA GLU A 185 15.15 -42.86 17.29
C GLU A 185 14.16 -44.01 17.18
N ARG A 186 13.05 -43.97 17.93
CA ARG A 186 11.96 -44.95 17.84
C ARG A 186 11.33 -45.01 16.44
N LYS A 187 11.10 -43.86 15.80
CA LYS A 187 10.47 -43.78 14.47
C LYS A 187 11.41 -44.22 13.35
N ILE A 188 12.71 -43.94 13.47
CA ILE A 188 13.71 -44.34 12.47
C ILE A 188 14.27 -45.75 12.69
N ALA A 189 14.07 -46.35 13.87
CA ALA A 189 14.58 -47.69 14.19
C ALA A 189 14.16 -48.77 13.17
N HIS A 190 13.01 -48.58 12.52
CA HIS A 190 12.45 -49.50 11.53
C HIS A 190 12.70 -49.05 10.08
N LEU A 191 13.41 -47.94 9.86
CA LEU A 191 13.70 -47.40 8.54
C LEU A 191 15.12 -47.78 8.12
N PRO A 192 15.30 -48.66 7.12
CA PRO A 192 16.63 -49.00 6.62
C PRO A 192 17.35 -47.75 6.09
N ALA A 193 18.66 -47.66 6.35
CA ALA A 193 19.55 -46.63 5.85
C ALA A 193 19.83 -46.81 4.33
N ASP A 194 18.78 -46.78 3.53
CA ASP A 194 18.77 -46.86 2.07
C ASP A 194 18.31 -45.50 1.51
N PRO A 195 19.04 -44.90 0.54
CA PRO A 195 18.63 -43.67 -0.13
C PRO A 195 17.18 -43.68 -0.66
N LYS A 196 16.62 -44.84 -1.00
CA LYS A 196 15.23 -45.00 -1.43
C LYS A 196 14.20 -44.65 -0.35
N ASN A 197 14.61 -44.60 0.91
CA ASN A 197 13.75 -44.26 2.05
C ASN A 197 13.79 -42.76 2.42
N TYR A 198 14.51 -41.93 1.67
CA TYR A 198 14.67 -40.50 1.98
C TYR A 198 13.33 -39.74 2.08
N ASP A 199 12.37 -40.02 1.20
CA ASP A 199 11.05 -39.39 1.26
C ASP A 199 10.21 -39.84 2.47
N LYS A 200 10.42 -41.07 2.94
CA LYS A 200 9.77 -41.57 4.17
C LYS A 200 10.40 -40.95 5.41
N PHE A 201 11.72 -40.79 5.40
CA PHE A 201 12.48 -40.11 6.45
C PHE A 201 12.04 -38.66 6.60
N THR A 202 12.02 -37.88 5.51
CA THR A 202 11.66 -36.45 5.53
C THR A 202 10.23 -36.20 6.00
N LYS A 203 9.28 -37.09 5.70
CA LYS A 203 7.90 -36.99 6.20
C LYS A 203 7.76 -37.17 7.72
N LEU A 204 8.73 -37.78 8.40
CA LEU A 204 8.74 -37.86 9.87
C LEU A 204 8.98 -36.51 10.56
N TYR A 205 9.49 -35.51 9.83
CA TYR A 205 9.88 -34.19 10.35
C TYR A 205 8.79 -33.11 10.25
N CYS A 206 7.75 -33.31 9.43
CA CYS A 206 6.82 -32.25 9.02
C CYS A 206 5.40 -32.35 9.63
N ALA A 207 5.24 -32.95 10.81
CA ALA A 207 3.98 -33.00 11.55
C ALA A 207 3.91 -31.96 12.67
#